data_AF-A0A0G2HS70-F1
#
_entry.id   AF-A0A0G2HS70-F1
#
_cell.length_a   1.000
_cell.length_b   1.000
_cell.length_c   1.000
_cell.angle_alpha   90.00
_cell.angle_beta   90.00
_cell.angle_gamma   90.00
#
_symmetry.space_group_name_H-M   'P 1'
#
loop_
_entity.id
_entity.type
_entity.pdbx_description
1 polymer ?
#
loop_
_entity_poly.entity_id
_entity_poly.type
_entity_poly.pdbx_seq_one_letter_code
_entity_poly.pdbx_strand_id
1 'polypeptide(L)'
;MAQEITTELLPGRVGNLTPEQEEKVRKLWAAIFQVCAVGEQDDAASVESPAALSDKTNSKDKGDRGKKRKITLFSRKNKDKTDADSNSAASGVSTSIKADDADDKYGQNKQFLDTLANTSPEVIRATLWAMIKHDHPDALVLRFLRARKWDVDNALVMLVSTMNWRSTEVHVDDDIMKNGEAAMVEKSQSSDPKAKQLGEDFMAQIRMGKSFLHGVDDKGRPICVDYTPVKFMIKCFEANYPESLGSVLVHKSPWIFQGIWKIIKGWLDPVVASKVHFTNNIKDVEQFVHSSRVLKELDGQEDWTYTYKEPTPGENDKMKDEATRDGLLAAREQLYKDYEDATLKWIQNPNDASVKVQRDSIAAKLRADYWNLDPYVRARSLYDRTGWLQGEKVDPYPKKANDTPETTTDDVD
;
A
#
# COMPACT_ATOMS: atom_id res chain seq x y z
N MET A 1 -17.87 -15.95 -26.30
CA MET A 1 -16.41 -16.10 -26.52
C MET A 1 -15.73 -15.00 -25.73
N ALA A 2 -14.75 -15.31 -24.88
CA ALA A 2 -13.93 -14.27 -24.28
C ALA A 2 -13.03 -13.68 -25.37
N GLN A 3 -13.02 -12.35 -25.54
CA GLN A 3 -11.97 -11.70 -26.32
C GLN A 3 -10.66 -11.88 -25.56
N GLU A 4 -9.60 -12.30 -26.26
CA GLU A 4 -8.25 -12.24 -25.70
C GLU A 4 -7.90 -10.78 -25.41
N ILE A 5 -7.83 -10.43 -24.13
CA ILE A 5 -7.36 -9.11 -23.70
C ILE A 5 -5.85 -9.11 -23.90
N THR A 6 -5.40 -8.66 -25.07
CA THR A 6 -3.98 -8.49 -25.39
C THR A 6 -3.39 -7.34 -24.57
N THR A 7 -2.93 -7.65 -23.36
CA THR A 7 -2.25 -6.70 -22.48
C THR A 7 -0.82 -6.47 -22.94
N GLU A 8 -0.61 -5.55 -23.87
CA GLU A 8 0.69 -4.94 -24.11
C GLU A 8 1.23 -4.37 -22.78
N LEU A 9 2.47 -4.72 -22.43
CA LEU A 9 3.08 -4.27 -21.18
C LEU A 9 3.23 -2.74 -21.21
N LEU A 10 2.52 -2.04 -20.33
CA LEU A 10 2.58 -0.58 -20.30
C LEU A 10 4.00 -0.06 -19.94
N PRO A 11 4.48 1.04 -20.53
CA PRO A 11 5.78 1.61 -20.22
C PRO A 11 5.97 1.95 -18.73
N GLY A 12 7.20 1.80 -18.23
CA GLY A 12 7.53 2.06 -16.84
C GLY A 12 7.00 0.99 -15.87
N ARG A 13 6.73 -0.23 -16.35
CA ARG A 13 6.30 -1.40 -15.57
C ARG A 13 7.36 -2.50 -15.66
N VAL A 14 7.29 -3.50 -14.78
CA VAL A 14 8.18 -4.68 -14.85
C VAL A 14 8.07 -5.31 -16.24
N GLY A 15 9.22 -5.58 -16.88
CA GLY A 15 9.30 -6.09 -18.26
C GLY A 15 9.22 -5.03 -19.37
N ASN A 16 8.88 -3.76 -19.07
CA ASN A 16 8.94 -2.65 -20.03
C ASN A 16 9.50 -1.38 -19.38
N LEU A 17 10.83 -1.34 -19.22
CA LEU A 17 11.61 -0.21 -18.71
C LEU A 17 12.66 0.23 -19.73
N THR A 18 12.92 1.54 -19.82
CA THR A 18 14.12 2.05 -20.51
C THR A 18 15.37 1.91 -19.61
N PRO A 19 16.60 1.99 -20.15
CA PRO A 19 17.82 1.93 -19.34
C PRO A 19 17.88 2.98 -18.23
N GLU A 20 17.38 4.20 -18.50
CA GLU A 20 17.33 5.31 -17.53
C GLU A 20 16.29 5.03 -16.43
N GLN A 21 15.15 4.43 -16.80
CA GLN A 21 14.14 3.99 -15.83
C GLN A 21 14.67 2.87 -14.93
N GLU A 22 15.44 1.94 -15.48
CA GLU A 22 16.10 0.88 -14.70
C GLU A 22 17.16 1.46 -13.74
N GLU A 23 17.94 2.45 -14.16
CA GLU A 23 18.87 3.16 -13.28
C GLU A 23 18.14 3.85 -12.11
N LYS A 24 16.96 4.43 -12.36
CA LYS A 24 16.11 5.04 -11.32
C LYS A 24 15.56 3.99 -10.34
N VAL A 25 15.23 2.79 -10.81
CA VAL A 25 14.86 1.65 -9.92
C VAL A 25 16.03 1.26 -9.03
N ARG A 26 17.26 1.12 -9.58
CA ARG A 26 18.47 0.86 -8.77
C ARG A 26 18.69 1.93 -7.70
N LYS A 27 18.60 3.21 -8.07
CA LYS A 27 18.80 4.33 -7.13
C LYS A 27 17.77 4.36 -6.01
N LEU A 28 16.49 4.07 -6.31
CA LEU A 28 15.47 4.02 -5.27
C LEU A 28 15.64 2.79 -4.35
N TRP A 29 16.01 1.62 -4.87
CA TRP A 29 16.36 0.47 -4.03
C TRP A 29 17.55 0.74 -3.11
N ALA A 30 18.61 1.38 -3.62
CA ALA A 30 19.75 1.78 -2.79
C ALA A 30 19.34 2.70 -1.64
N ALA A 31 18.49 3.70 -1.91
CA ALA A 31 17.99 4.62 -0.87
C ALA A 31 17.04 3.93 0.12
N ILE A 32 16.20 2.99 -0.33
CA ILE A 32 15.36 2.14 0.53
C ILE A 32 16.24 1.30 1.47
N PHE A 33 17.29 0.65 0.95
CA PHE A 33 18.19 -0.17 1.75
C PHE A 33 18.97 0.64 2.79
N GLN A 34 19.35 1.88 2.47
CA GLN A 34 19.92 2.80 3.45
C GLN A 34 18.93 3.16 4.58
N VAL A 35 17.67 3.48 4.25
CA VAL A 35 16.61 3.68 5.27
C VAL A 35 16.38 2.42 6.12
N CYS A 36 16.59 1.24 5.55
CA CYS A 36 16.36 -0.06 6.18
C CYS A 36 17.62 -0.69 6.83
N ALA A 37 18.76 0.01 6.85
CA ALA A 37 20.08 -0.49 7.30
C ALA A 37 20.48 -1.85 6.69
N VAL A 38 20.09 -2.10 5.44
CA VAL A 38 20.36 -3.36 4.73
C VAL A 38 21.77 -3.33 4.15
N GLY A 39 22.61 -4.27 4.60
CA GLY A 39 24.02 -4.40 4.19
C GLY A 39 25.04 -3.79 5.15
N GLU A 40 24.62 -3.20 6.27
CA GLU A 40 25.53 -2.54 7.24
C GLU A 40 26.13 -3.47 8.31
N GLN A 41 25.87 -4.79 8.25
CA GLN A 41 26.21 -5.73 9.34
C GLN A 41 27.63 -6.33 9.31
N ASP A 42 28.43 -6.13 8.25
CA ASP A 42 29.75 -6.76 8.11
C ASP A 42 30.93 -5.94 8.68
N ASP A 43 30.79 -4.63 8.89
CA ASP A 43 31.92 -3.75 9.27
C ASP A 43 32.28 -3.77 10.77
N ALA A 44 31.46 -4.40 11.63
CA ALA A 44 31.68 -4.43 13.08
C ALA A 44 32.81 -5.37 13.56
N ALA A 45 33.47 -6.09 12.64
CA ALA A 45 34.34 -7.22 12.96
C ALA A 45 35.85 -6.99 12.77
N SER A 46 36.35 -5.75 12.61
CA SER A 46 37.82 -5.53 12.53
C SER A 46 38.35 -4.11 12.84
N VAL A 47 38.30 -3.65 14.10
CA VAL A 47 39.32 -2.71 14.62
C VAL A 47 39.68 -3.03 16.08
N GLU A 48 40.91 -3.50 16.31
CA GLU A 48 41.48 -3.62 17.66
C GLU A 48 41.90 -2.25 18.21
N SER A 49 41.66 -2.01 19.50
CA SER A 49 42.06 -0.77 20.20
C SER A 49 43.49 -0.83 20.75
N PRO A 50 44.34 0.17 20.49
CA PRO A 50 45.50 0.48 21.34
C PRO A 50 45.11 1.49 22.43
N ALA A 51 45.63 1.31 23.65
CA ALA A 51 45.22 2.08 24.83
C ALA A 51 46.23 3.16 25.29
N ALA A 52 45.68 4.23 25.90
CA ALA A 52 46.29 5.16 26.89
C ALA A 52 47.48 6.06 26.42
N LEU A 53 47.63 7.33 26.83
CA LEU A 53 47.86 7.79 28.22
C LEU A 53 47.84 9.35 28.34
N SER A 54 47.22 9.88 29.42
CA SER A 54 47.63 11.09 30.23
C SER A 54 47.84 12.49 29.57
N ASP A 55 47.79 13.64 30.24
CA ASP A 55 47.62 14.00 31.66
C ASP A 55 46.89 15.38 31.85
N LYS A 56 46.69 15.78 33.12
CA LYS A 56 46.08 17.00 33.71
C LYS A 56 46.64 18.36 33.16
N THR A 57 46.13 19.58 33.48
CA THR A 57 45.46 20.12 34.70
C THR A 57 44.81 21.51 34.50
N ASN A 58 43.76 21.85 35.29
CA ASN A 58 43.32 23.17 35.88
C ASN A 58 43.81 24.53 35.28
N SER A 59 43.01 25.61 35.21
CA SER A 59 42.37 26.29 36.38
C SER A 59 41.47 27.51 36.06
N LYS A 60 40.44 27.78 36.91
CA LYS A 60 39.92 29.07 37.51
C LYS A 60 39.80 30.38 36.67
N ASP A 61 38.94 31.38 36.95
CA ASP A 61 38.19 31.76 38.17
C ASP A 61 36.93 32.67 37.90
N LYS A 62 36.04 32.82 38.91
CA LYS A 62 34.99 33.86 39.28
C LYS A 62 34.56 34.99 38.30
N GLY A 63 33.36 35.62 38.40
CA GLY A 63 32.27 35.70 39.41
C GLY A 63 31.35 36.93 39.13
N ASP A 64 30.46 37.52 39.98
CA ASP A 64 29.82 37.18 41.28
C ASP A 64 28.71 38.25 41.66
N ARG A 65 27.41 37.86 41.76
CA ARG A 65 26.20 38.63 42.26
C ARG A 65 25.57 39.78 41.39
N GLY A 66 24.27 40.11 41.48
CA GLY A 66 23.10 39.46 42.12
C GLY A 66 21.88 40.38 42.44
N LYS A 67 20.66 39.80 42.64
CA LYS A 67 19.41 40.34 43.30
C LYS A 67 18.75 41.61 42.68
N LYS A 68 17.42 41.84 42.67
CA LYS A 68 16.23 41.30 43.39
C LYS A 68 14.90 41.57 42.62
N ARG A 69 13.78 40.94 43.03
CA ARG A 69 12.44 40.89 42.37
C ARG A 69 11.57 42.18 42.41
N LYS A 70 10.66 42.32 41.43
CA LYS A 70 9.27 42.85 41.56
C LYS A 70 8.30 42.02 40.69
N ILE A 71 7.01 42.33 40.75
CA ILE A 71 5.84 41.51 40.36
C ILE A 71 4.86 42.44 39.59
N THR A 72 3.95 42.07 38.67
CA THR A 72 3.23 40.79 38.39
C THR A 72 2.64 40.78 36.94
N LEU A 73 2.11 39.62 36.51
CA LEU A 73 1.05 39.39 35.49
C LEU A 73 1.38 39.27 33.97
N PHE A 74 0.92 38.13 33.44
CA PHE A 74 0.58 37.74 32.05
C PHE A 74 1.62 37.60 30.91
N SER A 75 1.75 36.33 30.49
CA SER A 75 1.66 35.82 29.11
C SER A 75 2.94 35.25 28.44
N ARG A 76 2.68 34.23 27.60
CA ARG A 76 3.59 33.45 26.73
C ARG A 76 4.82 32.81 27.38
N LYS A 77 4.63 31.56 27.81
CA LYS A 77 5.72 30.59 28.02
C LYS A 77 6.04 29.89 26.70
N ASN A 78 7.11 30.32 26.02
CA ASN A 78 7.88 29.37 25.20
C ASN A 78 8.35 28.25 26.13
N LYS A 79 8.34 27.01 25.64
CA LYS A 79 9.01 25.89 26.30
C LYS A 79 10.07 25.38 25.33
N ASP A 80 11.31 25.36 25.80
CA ASP A 80 12.47 25.02 24.99
C ASP A 80 12.35 23.63 24.37
N LYS A 81 12.80 23.51 23.11
CA LYS A 81 13.22 22.22 22.59
C LYS A 81 14.50 21.85 23.34
N THR A 82 14.48 20.74 24.05
CA THR A 82 15.71 20.02 24.38
C THR A 82 16.23 19.40 23.09
N ASP A 83 17.38 19.85 22.63
CA ASP A 83 18.12 19.16 21.57
C ASP A 83 18.52 17.78 22.09
N ALA A 84 18.06 16.74 21.38
CA ALA A 84 18.45 15.36 21.61
C ALA A 84 19.25 14.90 20.41
N ASP A 85 20.58 14.87 20.55
CA ASP A 85 21.46 14.21 19.58
C ASP A 85 21.16 12.71 19.56
N SER A 86 20.56 12.22 18.47
CA SER A 86 20.40 10.79 18.19
C SER A 86 20.99 10.46 16.81
N ASN A 87 22.28 10.13 16.80
CA ASN A 87 22.98 9.58 15.64
C ASN A 87 22.43 8.20 15.26
N SER A 88 22.14 7.96 13.98
CA SER A 88 23.11 7.32 13.06
C SER A 88 22.49 6.89 11.71
N ALA A 89 21.22 6.50 11.66
CA ALA A 89 20.60 5.94 10.44
C ALA A 89 20.25 6.98 9.35
N ALA A 90 20.04 8.25 9.70
CA ALA A 90 19.57 9.28 8.76
C ALA A 90 20.67 9.94 7.90
N SER A 91 21.95 9.58 8.08
CA SER A 91 23.08 10.44 7.67
C SER A 91 23.34 10.56 6.16
N GLY A 92 22.73 9.72 5.30
CA GLY A 92 22.94 9.77 3.84
C GLY A 92 21.68 9.88 3.00
N VAL A 93 20.49 9.75 3.59
CA VAL A 93 19.21 9.85 2.87
C VAL A 93 18.77 11.32 2.81
N SER A 94 19.44 12.06 1.93
CA SER A 94 19.11 13.42 1.48
C SER A 94 19.09 14.52 2.54
N THR A 95 20.20 15.26 2.64
CA THR A 95 20.33 16.57 3.30
C THR A 95 19.49 17.70 2.65
N SER A 96 18.59 17.35 1.72
CA SER A 96 17.85 18.25 0.83
C SER A 96 16.36 18.38 1.19
N ILE A 97 15.79 17.40 1.89
CA ILE A 97 14.35 17.33 2.17
C ILE A 97 13.99 18.31 3.30
N LYS A 98 13.09 19.26 3.01
CA LYS A 98 12.62 20.25 3.98
C LYS A 98 11.21 19.90 4.45
N ALA A 99 10.99 19.93 5.77
CA ALA A 99 9.70 19.64 6.38
C ALA A 99 8.59 20.63 5.95
N ASP A 100 8.94 21.90 5.75
CA ASP A 100 8.03 23.00 5.39
C ASP A 100 8.17 23.36 3.90
N ASP A 101 8.03 22.38 3.00
CA ASP A 101 7.97 22.63 1.56
C ASP A 101 6.56 23.09 1.14
N ALA A 102 6.49 24.14 0.31
CA ALA A 102 5.21 24.70 -0.13
C ALA A 102 4.47 23.78 -1.11
N ASP A 103 5.18 22.89 -1.80
CA ASP A 103 4.59 21.91 -2.74
C ASP A 103 4.17 20.60 -2.04
N ASP A 104 4.43 20.44 -0.74
CA ASP A 104 4.04 19.26 0.04
C ASP A 104 2.56 19.29 0.49
N LYS A 105 1.68 19.05 -0.49
CA LYS A 105 0.21 19.00 -0.34
C LYS A 105 -0.31 18.14 0.83
N TYR A 106 0.45 17.13 1.26
CA TYR A 106 0.00 16.14 2.26
C TYR A 106 0.85 16.11 3.54
N GLY A 107 1.92 16.89 3.64
CA GLY A 107 2.87 16.81 4.75
C GLY A 107 3.78 15.56 4.69
N GLN A 108 3.99 14.97 3.51
CA GLN A 108 4.81 13.78 3.30
C GLN A 108 6.28 14.02 3.70
N ASN A 109 6.86 15.19 3.44
CA ASN A 109 8.23 15.51 3.86
C ASN A 109 8.37 15.47 5.38
N LYS A 110 7.36 16.02 6.09
CA LYS A 110 7.32 15.96 7.55
C LYS A 110 7.07 14.52 8.04
N GLN A 111 6.09 13.81 7.47
CA GLN A 111 5.82 12.41 7.83
C GLN A 111 7.04 11.51 7.61
N PHE A 112 7.79 11.73 6.53
CA PHE A 112 9.06 11.06 6.24
C PHE A 112 10.09 11.27 7.35
N LEU A 113 10.39 12.54 7.68
CA LEU A 113 11.35 12.89 8.72
C LEU A 113 10.92 12.40 10.11
N ASP A 114 9.63 12.54 10.45
CA ASP A 114 9.06 12.00 11.69
C ASP A 114 9.15 10.45 11.72
N THR A 115 9.00 9.77 10.58
CA THR A 115 9.15 8.30 10.50
C THR A 115 10.59 7.89 10.74
N LEU A 116 11.56 8.51 10.08
CA LEU A 116 13.00 8.22 10.27
C LEU A 116 13.49 8.51 11.70
N ALA A 117 12.88 9.49 12.38
CA ALA A 117 13.25 9.84 13.75
C ALA A 117 12.63 8.91 14.83
N ASN A 118 11.50 8.26 14.54
CA ASN A 118 10.71 7.53 15.54
C ASN A 118 10.52 6.03 15.24
N THR A 119 10.91 5.55 14.06
CA THR A 119 10.73 4.14 13.62
C THR A 119 12.08 3.53 13.28
N SER A 120 12.38 2.34 13.81
CA SER A 120 13.68 1.70 13.55
C SER A 120 13.77 1.17 12.11
N PRO A 121 14.98 1.06 11.53
CA PRO A 121 15.18 0.55 10.17
C PRO A 121 14.56 -0.84 9.94
N GLU A 122 14.57 -1.71 10.95
CA GLU A 122 13.99 -3.05 10.89
C GLU A 122 12.47 -3.02 10.79
N VAL A 123 11.80 -2.09 11.48
CA VAL A 123 10.34 -1.92 11.39
C VAL A 123 9.95 -1.32 10.04
N ILE A 124 10.75 -0.41 9.48
CA ILE A 124 10.53 0.11 8.12
C ILE A 124 10.68 -1.02 7.09
N ARG A 125 11.75 -1.83 7.20
CA ARG A 125 12.01 -3.02 6.36
C ARG A 125 10.87 -4.05 6.45
N ALA A 126 10.40 -4.36 7.66
CA ALA A 126 9.28 -5.27 7.86
C ALA A 126 7.98 -4.74 7.22
N THR A 127 7.72 -3.43 7.33
CA THR A 127 6.54 -2.77 6.74
C THR A 127 6.58 -2.81 5.21
N LEU A 128 7.76 -2.57 4.61
CA LEU A 128 7.98 -2.69 3.16
C LEU A 128 7.60 -4.09 2.66
N TRP A 129 8.14 -5.13 3.31
CA TRP A 129 7.87 -6.52 2.93
C TRP A 129 6.42 -6.94 3.16
N ALA A 130 5.79 -6.49 4.25
CA ALA A 130 4.37 -6.70 4.52
C ALA A 130 3.45 -6.04 3.46
N MET A 131 3.88 -4.92 2.87
CA MET A 131 3.17 -4.22 1.80
C MET A 131 3.28 -4.90 0.43
N ILE A 132 4.41 -5.56 0.13
CA ILE A 132 4.64 -6.23 -1.17
C ILE A 132 3.73 -7.45 -1.38
N LYS A 133 3.51 -8.28 -0.35
CA LYS A 133 2.64 -9.48 -0.43
C LYS A 133 3.03 -10.40 -1.60
N HIS A 134 2.18 -10.52 -2.63
CA HIS A 134 2.39 -11.34 -3.83
C HIS A 134 2.79 -10.53 -5.09
N ASP A 135 2.94 -9.20 -4.97
CA ASP A 135 3.46 -8.39 -6.07
C ASP A 135 4.96 -8.66 -6.27
N HIS A 136 5.45 -8.42 -7.49
CA HIS A 136 6.87 -8.32 -7.74
C HIS A 136 7.43 -7.10 -6.97
N PRO A 137 8.57 -7.19 -6.23
CA PRO A 137 9.06 -6.08 -5.41
C PRO A 137 9.22 -4.76 -6.19
N ASP A 138 9.83 -4.80 -7.39
CA ASP A 138 9.91 -3.62 -8.27
C ASP A 138 8.55 -3.02 -8.65
N ALA A 139 7.48 -3.81 -8.72
CA ALA A 139 6.17 -3.28 -9.11
C ALA A 139 5.62 -2.29 -8.08
N LEU A 140 5.95 -2.47 -6.79
CA LEU A 140 5.69 -1.49 -5.74
C LEU A 140 6.51 -0.23 -5.98
N VAL A 141 7.84 -0.36 -6.05
CA VAL A 141 8.80 0.75 -6.21
C VAL A 141 8.51 1.59 -7.47
N LEU A 142 8.17 0.94 -8.58
CA LEU A 142 7.81 1.57 -9.85
C LEU A 142 6.51 2.39 -9.78
N ARG A 143 5.54 2.05 -8.90
CA ARG A 143 4.33 2.89 -8.69
C ARG A 143 4.72 4.27 -8.17
N PHE A 144 5.63 4.32 -7.18
CA PHE A 144 6.12 5.57 -6.59
C PHE A 144 6.98 6.37 -7.57
N LEU A 145 7.90 5.73 -8.29
CA LEU A 145 8.71 6.41 -9.32
C LEU A 145 7.85 7.07 -10.40
N ARG A 146 6.88 6.36 -10.98
CA ARG A 146 5.98 6.97 -11.99
C ARG A 146 5.15 8.13 -11.40
N ALA A 147 4.59 7.95 -10.19
CA ALA A 147 3.81 9.00 -9.52
C ALA A 147 4.62 10.22 -9.05
N ARG A 148 5.95 10.13 -9.06
CA ARG A 148 6.88 11.24 -8.80
C ARG A 148 7.77 11.53 -10.00
N LYS A 149 7.31 11.22 -11.22
CA LYS A 149 7.97 11.61 -12.50
C LYS A 149 9.43 11.16 -12.61
N TRP A 150 9.77 10.02 -12.02
CA TRP A 150 11.12 9.44 -11.91
C TRP A 150 12.12 10.28 -11.09
N ASP A 151 11.62 11.13 -10.20
CA ASP A 151 12.37 11.65 -9.07
C ASP A 151 12.51 10.57 -7.99
N VAL A 152 13.73 10.36 -7.47
CA VAL A 152 14.05 9.27 -6.54
C VAL A 152 13.74 9.67 -5.11
N ASP A 153 14.20 10.84 -4.67
CA ASP A 153 13.98 11.38 -3.33
C ASP A 153 12.49 11.57 -3.06
N ASN A 154 11.77 12.19 -4.00
CA ASN A 154 10.33 12.40 -3.88
C ASN A 154 9.54 11.07 -3.90
N ALA A 155 10.01 10.05 -4.63
CA ALA A 155 9.42 8.71 -4.61
C ALA A 155 9.66 7.98 -3.27
N LEU A 156 10.86 8.13 -2.68
CA LEU A 156 11.20 7.58 -1.38
C LEU A 156 10.36 8.22 -0.25
N VAL A 157 10.26 9.55 -0.25
CA VAL A 157 9.40 10.31 0.68
C VAL A 157 7.96 9.81 0.63
N MET A 158 7.40 9.68 -0.59
CA MET A 158 6.04 9.20 -0.78
C MET A 158 5.87 7.74 -0.31
N LEU A 159 6.83 6.86 -0.59
CA LEU A 159 6.81 5.46 -0.18
C LEU A 159 6.82 5.31 1.35
N VAL A 160 7.78 5.94 2.04
CA VAL A 160 7.91 5.85 3.50
C VAL A 160 6.73 6.52 4.21
N SER A 161 6.24 7.65 3.71
CA SER A 161 5.00 8.28 4.23
C SER A 161 3.78 7.38 4.05
N THR A 162 3.69 6.66 2.92
CA THR A 162 2.65 5.66 2.68
C THR A 162 2.76 4.49 3.65
N MET A 163 3.99 4.01 3.92
CA MET A 163 4.22 2.94 4.90
C MET A 163 3.76 3.37 6.29
N ASN A 164 4.11 4.57 6.75
CA ASN A 164 3.59 5.11 8.02
C ASN A 164 2.06 5.21 8.02
N TRP A 165 1.44 5.83 7.00
CA TRP A 165 -0.02 5.89 6.90
C TRP A 165 -0.66 4.50 7.02
N ARG A 166 -0.12 3.53 6.27
CA ARG A 166 -0.62 2.16 6.18
C ARG A 166 -0.54 1.40 7.51
N SER A 167 0.52 1.59 8.29
CA SER A 167 0.78 0.88 9.55
C SER A 167 0.34 1.62 10.82
N THR A 168 0.25 2.95 10.80
CA THR A 168 -0.04 3.75 12.02
C THR A 168 -1.30 4.61 11.94
N GLU A 169 -1.75 5.05 10.75
CA GLU A 169 -3.00 5.82 10.63
C GLU A 169 -4.23 4.93 10.38
N VAL A 170 -4.09 3.86 9.58
CA VAL A 170 -5.22 3.04 9.12
C VAL A 170 -5.10 1.53 9.34
N HIS A 171 -4.00 1.05 9.93
CA HIS A 171 -3.82 -0.35 10.35
C HIS A 171 -4.24 -1.40 9.29
N VAL A 172 -3.77 -1.22 8.05
CA VAL A 172 -4.24 -2.04 6.93
C VAL A 172 -3.89 -3.51 7.12
N ASP A 173 -2.67 -3.80 7.58
CA ASP A 173 -2.16 -5.18 7.63
C ASP A 173 -2.43 -5.87 8.97
N ASP A 174 -2.43 -5.12 10.07
CA ASP A 174 -2.54 -5.62 11.45
C ASP A 174 -3.97 -5.58 12.03
N ASP A 175 -4.86 -4.71 11.53
CA ASP A 175 -6.30 -4.74 11.83
C ASP A 175 -7.11 -5.20 10.59
N ILE A 176 -7.17 -4.39 9.53
CA ILE A 176 -8.15 -4.57 8.45
C ILE A 176 -8.00 -5.94 7.74
N MET A 177 -6.80 -6.26 7.26
CA MET A 177 -6.51 -7.52 6.55
C MET A 177 -6.48 -8.74 7.48
N LYS A 178 -6.09 -8.54 8.73
CA LYS A 178 -5.99 -9.61 9.74
C LYS A 178 -7.36 -10.05 10.24
N ASN A 179 -8.25 -9.10 10.51
CA ASN A 179 -9.52 -9.33 11.19
C ASN A 179 -10.69 -9.46 10.20
N GLY A 180 -10.65 -8.68 9.11
CA GLY A 180 -11.63 -8.73 8.03
C GLY A 180 -13.10 -8.60 8.47
N GLU A 181 -13.99 -9.18 7.68
CA GLU A 181 -15.43 -9.09 7.88
C GLU A 181 -15.94 -9.97 9.04
N ALA A 182 -15.31 -11.14 9.24
CA ALA A 182 -15.67 -12.07 10.31
C ALA A 182 -15.58 -11.43 11.71
N ALA A 183 -14.49 -10.70 11.98
CA ALA A 183 -14.35 -9.98 13.25
C ALA A 183 -15.36 -8.83 13.41
N MET A 184 -15.90 -8.28 12.32
CA MET A 184 -16.95 -7.26 12.39
C MET A 184 -18.33 -7.89 12.67
N VAL A 185 -18.57 -9.12 12.19
CA VAL A 185 -19.72 -9.93 12.62
C VAL A 185 -19.62 -10.24 14.11
N GLU A 186 -18.47 -10.70 14.61
CA GLU A 186 -18.24 -10.95 16.04
C GLU A 186 -18.43 -9.67 16.88
N LYS A 187 -17.83 -8.54 16.45
CA LYS A 187 -18.00 -7.23 17.09
C LYS A 187 -19.48 -6.83 17.15
N SER A 188 -20.29 -7.08 16.11
CA SER A 188 -21.73 -6.75 16.10
C SER A 188 -22.57 -7.51 17.16
N GLN A 189 -22.01 -8.59 17.72
CA GLN A 189 -22.61 -9.39 18.79
C GLN A 189 -21.98 -9.10 20.18
N SER A 190 -21.03 -8.18 20.26
CA SER A 190 -20.32 -7.81 21.50
C SER A 190 -21.26 -7.24 22.57
N SER A 191 -20.91 -7.48 23.83
CA SER A 191 -21.51 -6.80 24.99
C SER A 191 -20.94 -5.39 25.21
N ASP A 192 -19.80 -5.03 24.60
CA ASP A 192 -19.31 -3.66 24.60
C ASP A 192 -20.09 -2.81 23.57
N PRO A 193 -20.75 -1.71 23.98
CA PRO A 193 -21.59 -0.93 23.08
C PRO A 193 -20.84 -0.27 21.90
N LYS A 194 -19.56 0.06 22.05
CA LYS A 194 -18.78 0.72 20.98
C LYS A 194 -18.33 -0.29 19.93
N ALA A 195 -17.81 -1.44 20.36
CA ALA A 195 -17.48 -2.56 19.48
C ALA A 195 -18.74 -3.04 18.73
N LYS A 196 -19.87 -3.14 19.45
CA LYS A 196 -21.16 -3.48 18.86
C LYS A 196 -21.59 -2.51 17.76
N GLN A 197 -21.67 -1.21 18.06
CA GLN A 197 -22.03 -0.19 17.09
C GLN A 197 -21.09 -0.21 15.86
N LEU A 198 -19.78 -0.32 16.07
CA LEU A 198 -18.80 -0.39 14.98
C LEU A 198 -19.03 -1.62 14.07
N GLY A 199 -19.28 -2.79 14.65
CA GLY A 199 -19.59 -4.01 13.90
C GLY A 199 -20.92 -3.91 13.14
N GLU A 200 -21.98 -3.41 13.80
CA GLU A 200 -23.29 -3.20 13.17
C GLU A 200 -23.21 -2.20 12.00
N ASP A 201 -22.56 -1.05 12.18
CA ASP A 201 -22.42 -0.02 11.14
C ASP A 201 -21.58 -0.50 9.95
N PHE A 202 -20.44 -1.16 10.21
CA PHE A 202 -19.59 -1.74 9.17
C PHE A 202 -20.35 -2.79 8.36
N MET A 203 -20.99 -3.75 9.06
CA MET A 203 -21.73 -4.81 8.40
C MET A 203 -22.96 -4.26 7.65
N ALA A 204 -23.57 -3.17 8.11
CA ALA A 204 -24.61 -2.48 7.34
C ALA A 204 -24.06 -1.86 6.04
N GLN A 205 -22.89 -1.20 6.04
CA GLN A 205 -22.33 -0.62 4.80
C GLN A 205 -22.07 -1.69 3.74
N ILE A 206 -21.45 -2.82 4.14
CA ILE A 206 -21.06 -3.87 3.19
C ILE A 206 -22.29 -4.66 2.70
N ARG A 207 -23.22 -5.05 3.59
CA ARG A 207 -24.47 -5.73 3.20
C ARG A 207 -25.34 -4.92 2.25
N MET A 208 -25.29 -3.58 2.36
CA MET A 208 -25.98 -2.66 1.45
C MET A 208 -25.32 -2.51 0.06
N GLY A 209 -24.15 -3.11 -0.19
CA GLY A 209 -23.45 -2.97 -1.47
C GLY A 209 -22.94 -1.55 -1.74
N LYS A 210 -22.60 -0.79 -0.69
CA LYS A 210 -22.16 0.62 -0.86
C LYS A 210 -20.83 0.78 -1.57
N SER A 211 -19.96 -0.24 -1.51
CA SER A 211 -18.74 -0.34 -2.30
C SER A 211 -18.46 -1.81 -2.56
N PHE A 212 -18.24 -2.20 -3.82
CA PHE A 212 -17.95 -3.60 -4.19
C PHE A 212 -17.18 -3.69 -5.51
N LEU A 213 -16.45 -4.81 -5.67
CA LEU A 213 -15.78 -5.16 -6.92
C LEU A 213 -16.64 -6.14 -7.72
N HIS A 214 -16.88 -5.86 -9.00
CA HIS A 214 -17.58 -6.75 -9.93
C HIS A 214 -17.08 -6.53 -11.35
N GLY A 215 -16.78 -7.61 -12.08
CA GLY A 215 -16.34 -7.55 -13.47
C GLY A 215 -15.01 -6.82 -13.72
N VAL A 216 -14.73 -6.58 -14.99
CA VAL A 216 -13.53 -5.87 -15.48
C VAL A 216 -13.86 -4.99 -16.67
N ASP A 217 -13.09 -3.92 -16.84
CA ASP A 217 -13.17 -3.04 -17.99
C ASP A 217 -12.59 -3.66 -19.28
N ASP A 218 -12.60 -2.91 -20.39
CA ASP A 218 -12.10 -3.37 -21.68
C ASP A 218 -10.57 -3.58 -21.71
N LYS A 219 -9.85 -3.17 -20.66
CA LYS A 219 -8.41 -3.39 -20.44
C LYS A 219 -8.12 -4.46 -19.38
N GLY A 220 -9.14 -5.18 -18.91
CA GLY A 220 -9.03 -6.21 -17.88
C GLY A 220 -8.81 -5.67 -16.46
N ARG A 221 -9.02 -4.36 -16.23
CA ARG A 221 -8.86 -3.75 -14.90
C ARG A 221 -10.11 -4.01 -14.06
N PRO A 222 -10.00 -4.49 -12.81
CA PRO A 222 -11.14 -4.65 -11.91
C PRO A 222 -11.95 -3.38 -11.74
N ILE A 223 -13.28 -3.48 -11.82
CA ILE A 223 -14.19 -2.35 -11.60
C ILE A 223 -14.61 -2.36 -10.13
N CYS A 224 -14.37 -1.23 -9.44
CA CYS A 224 -14.94 -0.94 -8.13
C CYS A 224 -16.14 -0.01 -8.30
N VAL A 225 -17.32 -0.46 -7.93
CA VAL A 225 -18.53 0.36 -7.85
C VAL A 225 -18.57 0.95 -6.45
N ASP A 226 -18.64 2.27 -6.31
CA ASP A 226 -18.64 2.96 -5.02
C ASP A 226 -19.66 4.11 -5.01
N TYR A 227 -20.55 4.11 -3.99
CA TYR A 227 -21.60 5.10 -3.80
C TYR A 227 -21.30 6.07 -2.64
N THR A 228 -20.07 6.12 -2.15
CA THR A 228 -19.66 6.75 -0.87
C THR A 228 -18.66 7.91 -1.09
N PRO A 229 -18.10 8.58 -0.04
CA PRO A 229 -17.55 9.93 -0.20
C PRO A 229 -16.19 9.98 -0.89
N VAL A 230 -16.22 10.46 -2.14
CA VAL A 230 -15.10 10.76 -3.06
C VAL A 230 -13.82 11.31 -2.39
N LYS A 231 -13.91 12.11 -1.32
CA LYS A 231 -12.75 12.75 -0.68
C LYS A 231 -11.73 11.75 -0.10
N PHE A 232 -12.18 10.64 0.49
CA PHE A 232 -11.25 9.63 1.02
C PHE A 232 -10.55 8.87 -0.10
N MET A 233 -11.31 8.45 -1.12
CA MET A 233 -10.79 7.83 -2.35
C MET A 233 -9.72 8.71 -3.01
N ILE A 234 -9.94 10.03 -3.09
CA ILE A 234 -8.95 10.98 -3.61
C ILE A 234 -7.64 10.93 -2.82
N LYS A 235 -7.66 11.05 -1.47
CA LYS A 235 -6.44 10.94 -0.65
C LYS A 235 -5.75 9.59 -0.91
N CYS A 236 -6.52 8.50 -0.95
CA CYS A 236 -5.98 7.17 -1.24
C CYS A 236 -5.23 7.12 -2.57
N PHE A 237 -5.83 7.54 -3.68
CA PHE A 237 -5.19 7.41 -5.01
C PHE A 237 -4.06 8.41 -5.27
N GLU A 238 -4.07 9.58 -4.63
CA GLU A 238 -3.03 10.61 -4.82
C GLU A 238 -1.83 10.48 -3.88
N ALA A 239 -2.04 9.99 -2.65
CA ALA A 239 -1.00 9.94 -1.62
C ALA A 239 -0.49 8.53 -1.30
N ASN A 240 -1.37 7.51 -1.31
CA ASN A 240 -1.12 6.22 -0.64
C ASN A 240 -1.18 4.98 -1.55
N TYR A 241 -1.91 5.07 -2.67
CA TYR A 241 -2.02 4.04 -3.70
C TYR A 241 -1.72 4.63 -5.09
N PRO A 242 -0.52 5.21 -5.28
CA PRO A 242 -0.12 5.80 -6.54
C PRO A 242 -0.25 4.81 -7.68
N GLU A 243 -0.67 5.30 -8.84
CA GLU A 243 -0.65 4.54 -10.09
C GLU A 243 -1.48 3.24 -10.11
N SER A 244 -2.39 3.09 -9.13
CA SER A 244 -3.40 2.04 -9.04
C SER A 244 -4.74 2.45 -9.68
N LEU A 245 -5.05 3.76 -9.70
CA LEU A 245 -6.28 4.26 -10.33
C LEU A 245 -6.16 4.32 -11.86
N GLY A 246 -7.03 3.56 -12.54
CA GLY A 246 -7.13 3.52 -13.99
C GLY A 246 -7.99 4.63 -14.59
N SER A 247 -9.28 4.65 -14.24
CA SER A 247 -10.31 5.58 -14.71
C SER A 247 -11.38 5.72 -13.62
N VAL A 248 -12.05 6.87 -13.52
CA VAL A 248 -13.22 7.11 -12.66
C VAL A 248 -14.38 7.50 -13.58
N LEU A 249 -15.47 6.73 -13.55
CA LEU A 249 -16.68 7.04 -14.30
C LEU A 249 -17.73 7.61 -13.34
N VAL A 250 -18.01 8.91 -13.44
CA VAL A 250 -19.07 9.56 -12.67
C VAL A 250 -20.36 9.49 -13.50
N HIS A 251 -21.09 8.40 -13.34
CA HIS A 251 -22.29 8.10 -14.13
C HIS A 251 -23.53 8.85 -13.62
N LYS A 252 -24.33 9.42 -14.55
CA LYS A 252 -25.58 10.16 -14.29
C LYS A 252 -25.48 11.22 -13.18
N SER A 253 -24.34 11.90 -13.09
CA SER A 253 -24.14 12.95 -12.10
C SER A 253 -25.22 14.04 -12.23
N PRO A 254 -25.95 14.42 -11.16
CA PRO A 254 -26.90 15.52 -11.21
C PRO A 254 -26.22 16.82 -11.67
N TRP A 255 -26.94 17.70 -12.39
CA TRP A 255 -26.34 18.91 -12.99
C TRP A 255 -25.57 19.79 -12.00
N ILE A 256 -26.01 19.86 -10.74
CA ILE A 256 -25.35 20.58 -9.63
C ILE A 256 -23.93 20.06 -9.36
N PHE A 257 -23.66 18.79 -9.66
CA PHE A 257 -22.34 18.18 -9.51
C PHE A 257 -21.31 18.81 -10.45
N GLN A 258 -21.70 19.45 -11.56
CA GLN A 258 -20.75 20.23 -12.38
C GLN A 258 -20.20 21.46 -11.64
N GLY A 259 -20.96 22.02 -10.70
CA GLY A 259 -20.47 23.05 -9.78
C GLY A 259 -19.52 22.48 -8.72
N ILE A 260 -19.90 21.35 -8.11
CA ILE A 260 -19.10 20.63 -7.12
C ILE A 260 -17.76 20.15 -7.74
N TRP A 261 -17.80 19.66 -8.97
CA TRP A 261 -16.63 19.18 -9.72
C TRP A 261 -15.63 20.30 -10.00
N LYS A 262 -16.07 21.53 -10.30
CA LYS A 262 -15.13 22.67 -10.44
C LYS A 262 -14.34 22.92 -9.16
N ILE A 263 -14.95 22.70 -7.99
CA ILE A 263 -14.29 22.81 -6.70
C ILE A 263 -13.34 21.63 -6.47
N ILE A 264 -13.83 20.39 -6.62
CA ILE A 264 -13.03 19.16 -6.44
C ILE A 264 -11.82 19.13 -7.39
N LYS A 265 -12.01 19.49 -8.67
CA LYS A 265 -10.94 19.52 -9.67
C LYS A 265 -9.81 20.49 -9.30
N GLY A 266 -10.11 21.59 -8.61
CA GLY A 266 -9.10 22.50 -8.07
C GLY A 266 -8.27 21.92 -6.92
N TRP A 267 -8.71 20.80 -6.33
CA TRP A 267 -7.98 20.07 -5.30
C TRP A 267 -7.26 18.83 -5.81
N LEU A 268 -7.49 18.42 -7.07
CA LEU A 268 -6.90 17.20 -7.65
C LEU A 268 -5.56 17.49 -8.33
N ASP A 269 -4.65 16.51 -8.25
CA ASP A 269 -3.50 16.45 -9.14
C ASP A 269 -3.98 16.32 -10.61
N PRO A 270 -3.35 17.00 -11.60
CA PRO A 270 -3.76 16.94 -13.00
C PRO A 270 -3.81 15.53 -13.62
N VAL A 271 -2.98 14.59 -13.15
CA VAL A 271 -2.96 13.18 -13.61
C VAL A 271 -4.14 12.39 -13.07
N VAL A 272 -4.65 12.73 -11.87
CA VAL A 272 -5.90 12.13 -11.35
C VAL A 272 -7.12 12.82 -11.95
N ALA A 273 -7.10 14.15 -12.06
CA ALA A 273 -8.19 14.92 -12.68
C ALA A 273 -8.47 14.55 -14.15
N SER A 274 -7.46 14.11 -14.90
CA SER A 274 -7.61 13.66 -16.29
C SER A 274 -8.19 12.25 -16.44
N LYS A 275 -8.19 11.44 -15.36
CA LYS A 275 -8.79 10.10 -15.30
C LYS A 275 -10.29 10.12 -14.92
N VAL A 276 -10.87 11.29 -14.64
CA VAL A 276 -12.28 11.44 -14.27
C VAL A 276 -13.12 11.76 -15.50
N HIS A 277 -14.07 10.88 -15.82
CA HIS A 277 -14.95 10.96 -16.97
C HIS A 277 -16.41 11.04 -16.51
N PHE A 278 -17.17 11.97 -17.08
CA PHE A 278 -18.60 12.10 -16.83
C PHE A 278 -19.36 11.33 -17.90
N THR A 279 -20.24 10.42 -17.49
CA THR A 279 -21.05 9.59 -18.38
C THR A 279 -22.53 9.79 -18.05
N ASN A 280 -23.38 9.95 -19.05
CA ASN A 280 -24.81 10.25 -18.87
C ASN A 280 -25.72 9.14 -19.42
N ASN A 281 -25.19 8.28 -20.30
CA ASN A 281 -25.90 7.19 -20.95
C ASN A 281 -24.92 6.02 -21.24
N ILE A 282 -25.46 4.86 -21.62
CA ILE A 282 -24.66 3.65 -21.87
C ILE A 282 -23.54 3.84 -22.91
N LYS A 283 -23.73 4.64 -23.97
CA LYS A 283 -22.70 4.89 -25.00
C LYS A 283 -21.48 5.65 -24.49
N ASP A 284 -21.64 6.39 -23.40
CA ASP A 284 -20.53 7.07 -22.73
C ASP A 284 -19.72 6.06 -21.88
N VAL A 285 -20.37 5.02 -21.35
CA VAL A 285 -19.76 3.95 -20.55
C VAL A 285 -19.10 2.89 -21.45
N GLU A 286 -19.69 2.60 -22.61
CA GLU A 286 -19.16 1.67 -23.64
C GLU A 286 -17.79 2.09 -24.22
N GLN A 287 -17.29 3.29 -23.92
CA GLN A 287 -15.93 3.72 -24.23
C GLN A 287 -14.87 3.11 -23.29
N PHE A 288 -15.31 2.47 -22.21
CA PHE A 288 -14.46 1.91 -21.14
C PHE A 288 -14.84 0.46 -20.78
N VAL A 289 -16.14 0.14 -20.82
CA VAL A 289 -16.70 -1.15 -20.44
C VAL A 289 -17.80 -1.54 -21.42
N HIS A 290 -17.56 -2.58 -22.21
CA HIS A 290 -18.55 -3.16 -23.12
C HIS A 290 -19.90 -3.40 -22.41
N SER A 291 -21.03 -3.00 -23.00
CA SER A 291 -22.35 -2.95 -22.33
C SER A 291 -22.86 -4.29 -21.80
N SER A 292 -22.40 -5.41 -22.32
CA SER A 292 -22.65 -6.76 -21.77
C SER A 292 -22.00 -7.03 -20.40
N ARG A 293 -21.14 -6.13 -19.92
CA ARG A 293 -20.44 -6.13 -18.62
C ARG A 293 -20.79 -4.92 -17.75
N VAL A 294 -21.81 -4.17 -18.15
CA VAL A 294 -22.34 -3.04 -17.40
C VAL A 294 -23.66 -3.51 -16.77
N LEU A 295 -23.84 -3.24 -15.48
CA LEU A 295 -25.04 -3.63 -14.74
C LEU A 295 -26.28 -2.95 -15.32
N LYS A 296 -27.44 -3.64 -15.32
CA LYS A 296 -28.73 -3.06 -15.74
C LYS A 296 -29.10 -1.76 -15.00
N GLU A 297 -28.76 -1.64 -13.73
CA GLU A 297 -28.99 -0.42 -12.94
C GLU A 297 -28.14 0.79 -13.41
N LEU A 298 -27.10 0.54 -14.22
CA LEU A 298 -26.22 1.51 -14.87
C LEU A 298 -26.46 1.58 -16.40
N ASP A 299 -27.70 1.31 -16.84
CA ASP A 299 -28.15 1.22 -18.26
C ASP A 299 -27.49 0.12 -19.11
N GLY A 300 -26.78 -0.82 -18.49
CA GLY A 300 -26.13 -1.92 -19.20
C GLY A 300 -27.04 -3.13 -19.45
N GLN A 301 -26.44 -4.20 -19.95
CA GLN A 301 -27.15 -5.45 -20.29
C GLN A 301 -26.94 -6.56 -19.24
N GLU A 302 -25.98 -6.41 -18.31
CA GLU A 302 -25.65 -7.45 -17.34
C GLU A 302 -26.71 -7.56 -16.24
N ASP A 303 -27.34 -8.74 -16.18
CA ASP A 303 -28.37 -9.09 -15.19
C ASP A 303 -27.75 -9.61 -13.90
N TRP A 304 -26.99 -8.74 -13.22
CA TRP A 304 -26.33 -9.04 -11.96
C TRP A 304 -26.77 -8.06 -10.87
N THR A 305 -26.91 -8.58 -9.66
CA THR A 305 -27.31 -7.81 -8.47
C THR A 305 -26.38 -8.16 -7.32
N TYR A 306 -25.88 -7.14 -6.62
CA TYR A 306 -25.02 -7.33 -5.46
C TYR A 306 -25.70 -8.23 -4.42
N THR A 307 -25.01 -9.29 -4.01
CA THR A 307 -25.45 -10.20 -2.96
C THR A 307 -24.31 -10.40 -1.97
N TYR A 308 -24.51 -9.95 -0.72
CA TYR A 308 -23.56 -10.20 0.34
C TYR A 308 -23.64 -11.67 0.80
N LYS A 309 -22.51 -12.38 0.78
CA LYS A 309 -22.36 -13.71 1.37
C LYS A 309 -21.68 -13.55 2.72
N GLU A 310 -22.39 -13.87 3.80
CA GLU A 310 -21.88 -13.81 5.17
C GLU A 310 -20.60 -14.66 5.37
N PRO A 311 -19.72 -14.28 6.32
CA PRO A 311 -18.65 -15.13 6.81
C PRO A 311 -19.16 -16.51 7.27
N THR A 312 -18.45 -17.56 6.88
CA THR A 312 -18.75 -18.93 7.29
C THR A 312 -18.00 -19.31 8.57
N PRO A 313 -18.63 -20.00 9.54
CA PRO A 313 -17.94 -20.43 10.75
C PRO A 313 -16.68 -21.25 10.42
N GLY A 314 -15.55 -20.85 11.01
CA GLY A 314 -14.26 -21.51 10.84
C GLY A 314 -13.46 -21.10 9.59
N GLU A 315 -13.93 -20.17 8.75
CA GLU A 315 -13.20 -19.82 7.51
C GLU A 315 -11.81 -19.20 7.72
N ASN A 316 -11.56 -18.68 8.93
CA ASN A 316 -10.27 -18.15 9.37
C ASN A 316 -9.54 -19.08 10.36
N ASP A 317 -9.99 -20.33 10.57
CA ASP A 317 -9.40 -21.22 11.60
C ASP A 317 -7.92 -21.52 11.35
N LYS A 318 -7.46 -21.51 10.10
CA LYS A 318 -6.03 -21.63 9.76
C LYS A 318 -5.18 -20.53 10.40
N MET A 319 -5.71 -19.33 10.63
CA MET A 319 -4.98 -18.23 11.27
C MET A 319 -4.70 -18.49 12.76
N LYS A 320 -5.32 -19.52 13.36
CA LYS A 320 -5.04 -20.00 14.73
C LYS A 320 -3.85 -20.98 14.77
N ASP A 321 -3.41 -21.51 13.64
CA ASP A 321 -2.20 -22.34 13.55
C ASP A 321 -0.96 -21.45 13.47
N GLU A 322 -0.57 -20.96 14.65
CA GLU A 322 0.61 -20.08 14.81
C GLU A 322 1.92 -20.80 14.45
N ALA A 323 2.02 -22.11 14.70
CA ALA A 323 3.24 -22.87 14.41
C ALA A 323 3.50 -22.97 12.90
N THR A 324 2.48 -23.28 12.10
CA THR A 324 2.60 -23.28 10.63
C THR A 324 2.79 -21.86 10.09
N ARG A 325 2.06 -20.88 10.62
CA ARG A 325 2.21 -19.45 10.25
C ARG A 325 3.65 -18.97 10.43
N ASP A 326 4.22 -19.20 11.60
CA ASP A 326 5.53 -18.68 11.98
C ASP A 326 6.66 -19.42 11.24
N GLY A 327 6.49 -20.72 10.96
CA GLY A 327 7.38 -21.47 10.07
C GLY A 327 7.38 -20.96 8.63
N LEU A 328 6.21 -20.63 8.07
CA LEU A 328 6.08 -20.03 6.74
C LEU A 328 6.66 -18.62 6.70
N LEU A 329 6.44 -17.80 7.75
CA LEU A 329 7.04 -16.47 7.86
C LEU A 329 8.56 -16.53 7.91
N ALA A 330 9.15 -17.45 8.68
CA ALA A 330 10.60 -17.63 8.74
C ALA A 330 11.21 -18.09 7.40
N ALA A 331 10.56 -19.04 6.71
CA ALA A 331 10.98 -19.45 5.37
C ALA A 331 10.90 -18.29 4.36
N ARG A 332 9.86 -17.45 4.46
CA ARG A 332 9.67 -16.27 3.63
C ARG A 332 10.67 -15.15 3.94
N GLU A 333 11.08 -15.00 5.20
CA GLU A 333 12.14 -14.05 5.60
C GLU A 333 13.47 -14.36 4.90
N GLN A 334 13.79 -15.64 4.69
CA GLN A 334 14.97 -16.01 3.89
C GLN A 334 14.84 -15.55 2.43
N LEU A 335 13.65 -15.66 1.81
CA LEU A 335 13.43 -15.14 0.45
C LEU A 335 13.54 -13.60 0.37
N TYR A 336 13.23 -12.88 1.46
CA TYR A 336 13.48 -11.43 1.53
C TYR A 336 14.98 -11.14 1.52
N LYS A 337 15.77 -11.84 2.36
CA LYS A 337 17.24 -11.71 2.41
C LYS A 337 17.89 -12.06 1.06
N ASP A 338 17.49 -13.18 0.46
CA ASP A 338 17.95 -13.59 -0.88
C ASP A 338 17.70 -12.49 -1.94
N TYR A 339 16.52 -11.84 -1.89
CA TYR A 339 16.18 -10.77 -2.83
C TYR A 339 16.96 -9.48 -2.57
N GLU A 340 17.18 -9.12 -1.31
CA GLU A 340 17.98 -7.96 -0.92
C GLU A 340 19.44 -8.13 -1.36
N ASP A 341 20.05 -9.29 -1.09
CA ASP A 341 21.41 -9.64 -1.55
C ASP A 341 21.55 -9.58 -3.07
N ALA A 342 20.57 -10.13 -3.80
CA ALA A 342 20.54 -10.06 -5.27
C ALA A 342 20.36 -8.62 -5.77
N THR A 343 19.62 -7.79 -5.04
CA THR A 343 19.40 -6.37 -5.37
C THR A 343 20.65 -5.54 -5.07
N LEU A 344 21.35 -5.77 -3.96
CA LEU A 344 22.65 -5.15 -3.66
C LEU A 344 23.69 -5.50 -4.73
N LYS A 345 23.79 -6.79 -5.11
CA LYS A 345 24.68 -7.23 -6.20
C LYS A 345 24.34 -6.57 -7.53
N TRP A 346 23.06 -6.36 -7.83
CA TRP A 346 22.61 -5.69 -9.06
C TRP A 346 22.83 -4.16 -9.05
N ILE A 347 22.75 -3.53 -7.87
CA ILE A 347 23.13 -2.11 -7.69
C ILE A 347 24.64 -1.95 -7.94
N GLN A 348 25.47 -2.85 -7.40
CA GLN A 348 26.92 -2.84 -7.57
C GLN A 348 27.37 -3.23 -8.99
N ASN A 349 26.68 -4.17 -9.63
CA ASN A 349 27.02 -4.75 -10.94
C ASN A 349 25.88 -4.53 -11.95
N PRO A 350 25.59 -3.28 -12.34
CA PRO A 350 24.39 -2.91 -13.10
C PRO A 350 24.28 -3.55 -14.50
N ASN A 351 25.40 -4.03 -15.04
CA ASN A 351 25.49 -4.65 -16.37
C ASN A 351 25.49 -6.19 -16.31
N ASP A 352 25.47 -6.80 -15.12
CA ASP A 352 25.44 -8.26 -15.00
C ASP A 352 24.00 -8.79 -15.15
N ALA A 353 23.70 -9.31 -16.33
CA ALA A 353 22.42 -9.92 -16.64
C ALA A 353 22.10 -11.16 -15.79
N SER A 354 23.11 -11.88 -15.29
CA SER A 354 22.90 -13.09 -14.47
C SER A 354 22.29 -12.75 -13.11
N VAL A 355 22.73 -11.66 -12.49
CA VAL A 355 22.19 -11.16 -11.22
C VAL A 355 20.74 -10.71 -11.39
N LYS A 356 20.41 -10.06 -12.52
CA LYS A 356 19.02 -9.68 -12.82
C LYS A 356 18.12 -10.92 -12.97
N VAL A 357 18.54 -11.93 -13.71
CA VAL A 357 17.80 -13.20 -13.85
C VAL A 357 17.62 -13.91 -12.49
N GLN A 358 18.66 -13.92 -11.63
CA GLN A 358 18.55 -14.46 -10.27
C GLN A 358 17.51 -13.70 -9.44
N ARG A 359 17.55 -12.37 -9.47
CA ARG A 359 16.64 -11.49 -8.72
C ARG A 359 15.19 -11.65 -9.18
N ASP A 360 14.95 -11.71 -10.48
CA ASP A 360 13.62 -11.94 -11.06
C ASP A 360 13.10 -13.35 -10.70
N SER A 361 13.97 -14.37 -10.63
CA SER A 361 13.62 -15.71 -10.14
C SER A 361 13.22 -15.71 -8.66
N ILE A 362 13.90 -14.93 -7.81
CA ILE A 362 13.54 -14.79 -6.39
C ILE A 362 12.21 -14.04 -6.23
N ALA A 363 11.96 -12.99 -7.03
CA ALA A 363 10.66 -12.32 -7.06
C ALA A 363 9.51 -13.26 -7.45
N ALA A 364 9.73 -14.16 -8.42
CA ALA A 364 8.75 -15.19 -8.80
C ALA A 364 8.47 -16.17 -7.65
N LYS A 365 9.52 -16.59 -6.89
CA LYS A 365 9.35 -17.41 -5.68
C LYS A 365 8.56 -16.67 -4.61
N LEU A 366 8.90 -15.41 -4.30
CA LEU A 366 8.19 -14.56 -3.34
C LEU A 366 6.70 -14.41 -3.69
N ARG A 367 6.37 -14.25 -4.96
CA ARG A 367 4.99 -14.20 -5.45
C ARG A 367 4.24 -15.51 -5.20
N ALA A 368 4.81 -16.64 -5.62
CA ALA A 368 4.16 -17.95 -5.49
C ALA A 368 3.99 -18.35 -4.01
N ASP A 369 5.04 -18.17 -3.21
CA ASP A 369 5.06 -18.50 -1.78
C ASP A 369 4.01 -17.75 -0.96
N TYR A 370 3.66 -16.51 -1.34
CA TYR A 370 2.66 -15.73 -0.60
C TYR A 370 1.32 -16.46 -0.47
N TRP A 371 0.93 -17.26 -1.48
CA TRP A 371 -0.35 -17.98 -1.47
C TRP A 371 -0.36 -19.22 -0.57
N ASN A 372 0.82 -19.71 -0.15
CA ASN A 372 0.93 -20.69 0.93
C ASN A 372 0.71 -20.02 2.30
N LEU A 373 1.21 -18.79 2.46
CA LEU A 373 1.11 -17.99 3.69
C LEU A 373 -0.26 -17.32 3.89
N ASP A 374 -0.90 -16.86 2.80
CA ASP A 374 -2.17 -16.10 2.81
C ASP A 374 -3.26 -16.66 3.74
N PRO A 375 -3.53 -17.98 3.79
CA PRO A 375 -4.55 -18.55 4.67
C PRO A 375 -4.27 -18.42 6.18
N TYR A 376 -3.02 -18.13 6.56
CA TYR A 376 -2.57 -18.02 7.95
C TYR A 376 -2.42 -16.57 8.43
N VAL A 377 -2.43 -15.59 7.51
CA VAL A 377 -2.16 -14.16 7.83
C VAL A 377 -3.26 -13.19 7.40
N ARG A 378 -4.22 -13.61 6.58
CA ARG A 378 -5.31 -12.76 6.08
C ARG A 378 -6.68 -13.40 6.30
N ALA A 379 -7.61 -12.63 6.85
CA ALA A 379 -9.01 -13.04 6.95
C ALA A 379 -9.66 -13.20 5.56
N ARG A 380 -10.56 -14.17 5.43
CA ARG A 380 -11.37 -14.35 4.23
C ARG A 380 -12.35 -13.19 4.08
N SER A 381 -12.44 -12.70 2.85
CA SER A 381 -13.34 -11.63 2.44
C SER A 381 -14.54 -12.18 1.66
N LEU A 382 -15.52 -11.31 1.38
CA LEU A 382 -16.59 -11.57 0.43
C LEU A 382 -16.05 -12.17 -0.88
N TYR A 383 -14.91 -11.68 -1.36
CA TYR A 383 -14.30 -12.10 -2.62
C TYR A 383 -13.71 -13.51 -2.60
N ASP A 384 -13.18 -13.95 -1.45
CA ASP A 384 -12.81 -15.35 -1.25
C ASP A 384 -14.10 -16.22 -1.27
N ARG A 385 -15.17 -15.77 -0.60
CA ARG A 385 -16.43 -16.52 -0.48
C ARG A 385 -17.26 -16.58 -1.76
N THR A 386 -17.16 -15.60 -2.66
CA THR A 386 -17.83 -15.60 -3.98
C THR A 386 -17.01 -16.29 -5.08
N GLY A 387 -15.76 -16.68 -4.80
CA GLY A 387 -14.84 -17.23 -5.80
C GLY A 387 -14.24 -16.17 -6.73
N TRP A 388 -14.39 -14.88 -6.43
CA TRP A 388 -13.70 -13.80 -7.16
C TRP A 388 -12.18 -13.87 -6.96
N LEU A 389 -11.74 -14.27 -5.76
CA LEU A 389 -10.36 -14.54 -5.39
C LEU A 389 -10.19 -16.01 -4.99
N GLN A 390 -9.32 -16.74 -5.68
CA GLN A 390 -9.07 -18.17 -5.50
C GLN A 390 -7.56 -18.44 -5.47
N GLY A 391 -6.91 -18.03 -4.37
CA GLY A 391 -5.45 -17.96 -4.32
C GLY A 391 -4.94 -16.94 -5.34
N GLU A 392 -3.94 -17.31 -6.15
CA GLU A 392 -3.43 -16.42 -7.20
C GLU A 392 -4.40 -16.15 -8.35
N LYS A 393 -5.44 -16.98 -8.51
CA LYS A 393 -6.45 -16.83 -9.56
C LYS A 393 -7.48 -15.78 -9.14
N VAL A 394 -7.63 -14.75 -9.96
CA VAL A 394 -8.79 -13.85 -9.92
C VAL A 394 -9.76 -14.25 -11.02
N ASP A 395 -11.05 -14.41 -10.68
CA ASP A 395 -12.11 -14.73 -11.63
C ASP A 395 -13.20 -13.65 -11.56
N PRO A 396 -13.21 -12.66 -12.48
CA PRO A 396 -14.18 -11.58 -12.45
C PRO A 396 -15.64 -11.99 -12.65
N TYR A 397 -15.88 -13.21 -13.16
CA TYR A 397 -17.21 -13.74 -13.46
C TYR A 397 -17.32 -15.20 -13.00
N PRO A 398 -17.23 -15.46 -11.69
CA PRO A 398 -17.22 -16.82 -11.16
C PRO A 398 -18.57 -17.49 -11.43
N LYS A 399 -18.54 -18.68 -12.06
CA LYS A 399 -19.76 -19.45 -12.35
C LYS A 399 -20.50 -19.81 -11.07
N LYS A 400 -21.84 -19.78 -11.08
CA LYS A 400 -22.63 -20.32 -9.99
C LYS A 400 -22.49 -21.83 -10.00
N ALA A 401 -22.42 -22.46 -8.82
CA ALA A 401 -22.20 -23.91 -8.69
C ALA A 401 -23.27 -24.76 -9.40
N ASN A 402 -24.45 -24.19 -9.65
CA ASN A 402 -25.57 -24.84 -10.32
C ASN A 402 -25.57 -24.68 -11.86
N ASP A 403 -24.60 -23.99 -12.46
CA ASP A 403 -24.48 -23.84 -13.93
C ASP A 403 -23.71 -25.01 -14.60
N THR A 404 -23.61 -26.14 -13.90
CA THR A 404 -23.18 -27.41 -14.52
C THR A 404 -24.43 -28.03 -15.15
N PRO A 405 -24.49 -28.23 -16.49
CA PRO A 405 -25.61 -28.95 -17.07
C PRO A 405 -25.61 -30.36 -16.50
N GLU A 406 -26.73 -30.78 -15.88
CA GLU A 406 -26.97 -32.20 -15.67
C GLU A 406 -26.97 -32.85 -17.06
N THR A 407 -25.95 -33.66 -17.33
CA THR A 407 -25.96 -34.52 -18.51
C THR A 407 -27.05 -35.55 -18.28
N THR A 408 -28.22 -35.30 -18.83
CA THR A 408 -29.35 -36.24 -18.85
C THR A 408 -28.92 -37.48 -19.65
N THR A 409 -28.43 -38.48 -18.92
CA THR A 409 -28.29 -39.85 -19.43
C THR A 409 -29.67 -40.48 -19.49
N ASP A 410 -30.46 -40.09 -20.49
CA ASP A 410 -31.70 -40.74 -20.92
C ASP A 410 -32.02 -40.25 -22.34
N ASP A 411 -31.39 -40.89 -23.33
CA ASP A 411 -31.79 -40.87 -24.75
C ASP A 411 -31.11 -42.06 -25.45
N VAL A 412 -31.39 -43.27 -24.93
CA VAL A 412 -31.19 -44.55 -25.64
C VAL A 412 -32.37 -45.47 -25.32
N ASP A 413 -33.39 -45.42 -26.17
CA ASP A 413 -34.24 -46.55 -26.58
C ASP A 413 -34.98 -46.20 -27.90
#